data_AF-A0A7C7QJQ5-F1
#
_entry.id   AF-A0A7C7QJQ5-F1
#
_cell.length_a   1.000
_cell.length_b   1.000
_cell.length_c   1.000
_cell.angle_alpha   90.00
_cell.angle_beta   90.00
_cell.angle_gamma   90.00
#
_symmetry.space_group_name_H-M   'P 1'
#
loop_
_entity.id
_entity.type
_entity.pdbx_description
1 polymer ?
#
loop_
_entity_poly.entity_id
_entity_poly.type
_entity_poly.pdbx_seq_one_letter_code
_entity_poly.pdbx_strand_id
1 'polypeptide(L)' 'MQGRKLYVGNLSYSVTNEQLEDLFSNYGLVEKVNVIEGKGFGFVEMSTRSEAE' A
#
# COMPACT_ATOMS: atom_id res chain seq x y z
N MET A 1 1.76 -1.06 19.39
CA MET A 1 0.56 -1.01 18.53
C MET A 1 0.99 -1.50 17.17
N GLN A 2 0.51 -2.67 16.76
CA GLN A 2 1.19 -3.55 15.81
C GLN A 2 1.15 -3.04 14.37
N GLY A 3 2.26 -3.33 13.67
CA GLY A 3 2.57 -2.89 12.31
C GLY A 3 1.51 -3.29 11.30
N ARG A 4 0.86 -2.27 10.75
CA ARG A 4 -0.14 -2.35 9.68
C ARG A 4 0.30 -1.64 8.42
N LYS A 5 1.56 -1.19 8.38
CA LYS A 5 2.15 -0.37 7.32
C LYS A 5 3.10 -1.20 6.48
N LEU A 6 2.69 -1.50 5.26
CA LEU A 6 3.45 -2.14 4.20
C LEU A 6 4.28 -1.09 3.45
N TYR A 7 5.54 -1.40 3.21
CA TYR A 7 6.39 -0.63 2.31
C TYR A 7 6.42 -1.33 0.95
N VAL A 8 6.03 -0.61 -0.09
CA VAL A 8 5.99 -1.11 -1.46
C VAL A 8 7.03 -0.34 -2.26
N GLY A 9 8.19 -0.97 -2.48
CA GLY A 9 9.26 -0.43 -3.31
C GLY A 9 9.24 -0.97 -4.73
N ASN A 10 10.10 -0.43 -5.59
CA ASN A 10 10.23 -0.86 -6.99
C ASN A 10 8.93 -0.69 -7.81
N LEU A 11 8.15 0.34 -7.46
CA LEU A 11 6.96 0.72 -8.19
C LEU A 11 7.35 1.49 -9.44
N SER A 12 6.65 1.21 -10.53
CA SER A 12 6.79 2.00 -11.75
C SER A 12 6.31 3.43 -11.52
N TYR A 13 6.91 4.40 -12.20
CA TYR A 13 6.54 5.82 -12.10
C TYR A 13 5.08 6.13 -12.48
N SER A 14 4.39 5.17 -13.13
CA SER A 14 2.97 5.25 -13.49
C SER A 14 2.03 4.64 -12.45
N VAL A 15 2.54 4.08 -11.36
CA VAL A 15 1.70 3.58 -10.27
C VAL A 15 1.12 4.77 -9.51
N THR A 16 -0.20 4.76 -9.39
CA THR A 16 -0.97 5.75 -8.62
C THR A 16 -1.42 5.17 -7.28
N ASN A 17 -1.81 6.04 -6.35
CA ASN A 17 -2.38 5.62 -5.07
C ASN A 17 -3.61 4.70 -5.29
N GLU A 18 -4.47 5.03 -6.24
CA GLU A 18 -5.67 4.24 -6.58
C GLU A 18 -5.33 2.83 -7.06
N GLN A 19 -4.30 2.67 -7.90
CA GLN A 19 -3.86 1.33 -8.36
C GLN A 19 -3.37 0.48 -7.20
N LEU A 20 -2.61 1.06 -6.26
CA LEU A 20 -2.18 0.34 -5.08
C LEU A 20 -3.35 0.05 -4.15
N GLU A 21 -4.25 1.00 -3.93
CA GLU A 21 -5.42 0.82 -3.10
C GLU A 21 -6.32 -0.29 -3.63
N ASP A 22 -6.57 -0.35 -4.93
CA ASP A 22 -7.38 -1.40 -5.56
C ASP A 22 -6.69 -2.78 -5.47
N LEU A 23 -5.39 -2.82 -5.75
CA LEU A 23 -4.61 -4.05 -5.73
C LEU A 23 -4.51 -4.63 -4.31
N PHE A 24 -4.33 -3.78 -3.29
CA PHE A 24 -4.33 -4.18 -1.88
C PHE A 24 -5.74 -4.36 -1.31
N SER A 25 -6.77 -3.70 -1.85
CA SER A 25 -8.18 -3.90 -1.48
C SER A 25 -8.64 -5.34 -1.73
N ASN A 26 -8.04 -6.00 -2.72
CA ASN A 26 -8.29 -7.41 -3.01
C ASN A 26 -7.75 -8.36 -1.92
N TYR A 27 -6.77 -7.91 -1.14
CA TYR A 27 -6.19 -8.64 -0.01
C TYR A 27 -6.75 -8.20 1.33
N GLY A 28 -7.52 -7.11 1.42
CA GLY A 28 -8.10 -6.62 2.65
C GLY A 28 -8.39 -5.13 2.65
N LEU A 29 -8.97 -4.62 3.74
CA LEU A 29 -9.37 -3.21 3.78
C LEU A 29 -8.15 -2.30 3.93
N VAL A 30 -7.87 -1.48 2.91
CA VAL A 30 -6.81 -0.46 2.95
C VAL A 30 -7.31 0.76 3.74
N GLU A 31 -6.64 1.12 4.83
CA GLU A 31 -6.93 2.37 5.56
C GLU A 31 -6.28 3.58 4.88
N LYS A 32 -5.07 3.39 4.32
CA LYS A 32 -4.31 4.52 3.78
C LYS A 32 -3.31 4.08 2.73
N VAL A 33 -3.29 4.77 1.59
CA VAL A 33 -2.21 4.66 0.60
C VAL A 33 -1.45 5.99 0.54
N ASN A 34 -0.14 5.91 0.45
CA ASN A 34 0.73 7.06 0.23
C ASN A 34 1.87 6.71 -0.71
N VAL A 35 1.71 7.00 -1.99
CA VAL A 35 2.71 6.83 -3.04
C VAL A 35 3.57 8.08 -3.16
N ILE A 36 4.88 7.89 -3.18
CA ILE A 36 5.83 8.97 -3.50
C ILE A 36 6.18 8.88 -4.98
N GLU A 37 5.42 9.64 -5.77
CA GLU A 37 5.66 9.82 -7.19
C GLU A 37 7.08 10.37 -7.42
N GLY A 38 7.78 9.83 -8.42
CA GLY A 38 9.16 10.21 -8.73
C GLY A 38 10.25 9.50 -7.92
N LYS A 39 9.92 8.76 -6.86
CA LYS A 39 10.89 7.88 -6.16
C LYS A 39 10.64 6.37 -6.33
N GLY A 40 9.51 5.98 -6.92
CA GLY A 40 9.22 4.56 -7.20
C GLY A 40 8.96 3.72 -5.95
N PHE A 41 8.45 4.36 -4.89
CA PHE A 41 8.03 3.66 -3.69
C PHE A 41 6.77 4.29 -3.08
N GLY A 42 6.06 3.50 -2.28
CA GLY A 42 4.88 3.91 -1.56
C GLY A 42 4.72 3.16 -0.26
N PHE A 43 3.79 3.63 0.55
CA PHE A 43 3.39 2.99 1.80
C PHE A 43 1.90 2.71 1.76
N VAL A 44 1.51 1.51 2.16
CA VAL A 44 0.12 1.08 2.27
C VAL A 44 -0.14 0.72 3.73
N GLU A 45 -1.21 1.22 4.31
CA GLU A 45 -1.65 0.92 5.66
C GLU A 45 -2.94 0.11 5.60
N MET A 46 -2.92 -1.11 6.12
CA MET A 46 -4.04 -2.06 6.09
C MET A 46 -4.81 -2.01 7.41
N SER A 47 -6.12 -2.27 7.41
CA SER A 47 -6.94 -2.28 8.63
C SER A 47 -6.66 -3.49 9.53
N THR A 48 -6.37 -4.63 8.94
CA THR A 48 -6.43 -5.96 9.57
C THR A 48 -5.06 -6.63 9.61
N ARG A 49 -4.73 -7.21 10.78
CA ARG A 49 -3.42 -7.84 11.02
C ARG A 49 -3.27 -9.21 10.33
N SER A 50 -4.39 -9.89 10.06
CA SER A 50 -4.41 -11.22 9.41
C SER A 50 -4.16 -11.20 7.91
N GLU A 51 -4.25 -10.03 7.27
CA GLU A 51 -4.06 -9.88 5.80
C GLU A 51 -2.66 -9.35 5.45
N ALA A 52 -1.81 -9.08 6.46
CA ALA A 52 -0.46 -8.54 6.29
C ALA A 52 0.67 -9.55 6.62
N GLU A 53 0.37 -10.85 6.70
CA GLU A 53 1.35 -11.94 6.85
C GLU A 53 1.70 -12.62 5.52
#